data_AF-A0A1J5R6M8-F1
#
_entry.id   AF-A0A1J5R6M8-F1
#
_cell.length_a   1.000
_cell.length_b   1.000
_cell.length_c   1.000
_cell.angle_alpha   90.00
_cell.angle_beta   90.00
_cell.angle_gamma   90.00
#
_symmetry.space_group_name_H-M   'P 1'
#
loop_
_entity.id
_entity.type
_entity.pdbx_description
1 polymer ?
#
loop_
_entity_poly.entity_id
_entity_poly.type
_entity_poly.pdbx_seq_one_letter_code
_entity_poly.pdbx_strand_id
1 'polypeptide(L)'
;MPSRPGGADARRPAARAWRLARPGKAYPRCGCRVTGVDPSEGFVEAARYLSLRTAQQERVDFHVGSALALDFADACFDAVLLQHVAMNVADRPRL
;
A
#
# COMPACT_ATOMS: atom_id res chain seq x y z
N MET A 1 -5.93 44.45 -16.71
CA MET A 1 -5.18 43.25 -16.28
C MET A 1 -5.61 42.91 -14.85
N PRO A 2 -6.58 42.01 -14.63
CA PRO A 2 -6.98 41.66 -13.28
C PRO A 2 -6.07 40.55 -12.70
N SER A 3 -5.19 40.93 -11.78
CA SER A 3 -4.77 40.11 -10.63
C SER A 3 -5.96 40.01 -9.66
N ARG A 4 -6.34 38.92 -8.97
CA ARG A 4 -5.69 37.75 -8.33
C ARG A 4 -6.85 36.73 -8.01
N PRO A 5 -6.62 35.43 -7.67
CA PRO A 5 -6.26 35.06 -6.28
C PRO A 5 -5.20 33.92 -6.25
N GLY A 6 -4.32 33.78 -5.27
CA GLY A 6 -4.61 33.81 -3.83
C GLY A 6 -4.93 32.39 -3.35
N GLY A 7 -3.89 31.64 -2.96
CA GLY A 7 -3.93 30.47 -2.07
C GLY A 7 -4.86 29.32 -2.46
N ALA A 8 -4.34 28.33 -3.20
CA ALA A 8 -4.97 27.01 -3.24
C ALA A 8 -4.69 26.28 -1.92
N ASP A 9 -5.76 26.02 -1.16
CA ASP A 9 -5.84 25.20 0.05
C ASP A 9 -5.07 23.87 -0.10
N ALA A 10 -4.04 23.67 0.74
CA ALA A 10 -3.17 22.50 0.78
C ALA A 10 -3.78 21.33 1.55
N ARG A 11 -5.08 21.07 1.38
CA ARG A 11 -5.76 19.87 1.90
C ARG A 11 -6.19 18.96 0.77
N ARG A 12 -5.26 18.11 0.32
CA ARG A 12 -5.58 16.92 -0.47
C ARG A 12 -4.87 15.72 0.13
N PRO A 13 -5.58 14.65 0.54
CA PRO A 13 -4.92 13.42 0.92
C PRO A 13 -4.29 12.84 -0.35
N ALA A 14 -2.98 12.65 -0.35
CA ALA A 14 -2.28 11.97 -1.43
C ALA A 14 -2.56 10.47 -1.36
N ALA A 15 -3.78 10.04 -1.68
CA ALA A 15 -4.08 8.65 -1.99
C ALA A 15 -3.64 8.38 -3.44
N ARG A 16 -2.55 7.62 -3.62
CA ARG A 16 -2.11 7.16 -4.93
C ARG A 16 -2.18 5.63 -5.03
N ALA A 17 -3.29 5.21 -5.65
CA ALA A 17 -3.53 4.07 -6.52
C ALA A 17 -2.91 2.69 -6.18
N TRP A 18 -3.78 1.80 -5.72
CA TRP A 18 -3.74 0.36 -5.97
C TRP A 18 -3.97 0.09 -7.46
N ARG A 19 -3.17 -0.79 -8.08
CA ARG A 19 -3.35 -1.14 -9.49
C ARG A 19 -4.63 -1.98 -9.65
N LEU A 20 -5.71 -1.35 -10.12
CA LEU A 20 -6.95 -2.05 -10.52
C LEU A 20 -6.67 -2.81 -11.84
N ALA A 21 -6.65 -4.14 -11.79
CA ALA A 21 -6.68 -4.94 -13.02
C ALA A 21 -8.07 -4.79 -13.67
N ARG A 22 -8.10 -4.47 -14.98
CA ARG A 22 -9.33 -4.46 -15.78
C ARG A 22 -9.94 -5.87 -15.80
N PRO A 23 -11.28 -6.03 -15.80
CA PRO A 23 -11.90 -7.32 -16.08
C PRO A 23 -11.57 -7.72 -17.53
N GLY A 24 -11.01 -8.92 -17.72
CA GLY A 24 -10.82 -9.51 -19.05
C GLY A 24 -9.40 -9.90 -19.46
N LYS A 25 -8.38 -9.73 -18.62
CA LYS A 25 -7.06 -10.37 -18.86
C LYS A 25 -6.60 -11.11 -17.60
N ALA A 26 -6.69 -12.43 -17.63
CA ALA A 26 -6.11 -13.29 -16.61
C ALA A 26 -4.59 -13.16 -16.67
N TYR A 27 -4.03 -12.23 -15.90
CA TYR A 27 -2.66 -12.43 -15.42
C TYR A 27 -2.71 -13.67 -14.52
N PRO A 28 -1.84 -14.68 -14.71
CA PRO A 28 -1.77 -15.79 -13.79
C PRO A 28 -1.56 -15.20 -12.40
N ARG A 29 -2.56 -15.39 -11.53
CA ARG A 29 -2.46 -15.05 -10.11
C ARG A 29 -1.20 -15.74 -9.64
N CYS A 30 -0.17 -14.99 -9.25
CA CYS A 30 1.00 -15.60 -8.63
C CYS A 30 0.48 -16.46 -7.48
N GLY A 31 0.96 -17.70 -7.37
CA GLY A 31 0.58 -18.60 -6.27
C GLY A 31 1.10 -18.14 -4.90
N CYS A 32 1.65 -16.93 -4.83
CA CYS A 32 2.29 -16.38 -3.65
C CYS A 32 1.26 -16.03 -2.58
N ARG A 33 1.69 -16.19 -1.33
CA ARG A 33 1.06 -15.52 -0.19
C ARG A 33 1.69 -14.15 -0.01
N VAL A 34 0.88 -13.14 0.27
CA VAL A 34 1.36 -11.76 0.42
C VAL A 34 0.91 -11.21 1.78
N THR A 35 1.84 -10.61 2.50
CA THR A 35 1.56 -9.84 3.71
C THR A 35 1.87 -8.37 3.44
N GLY A 36 0.87 -7.51 3.58
CA GLY A 36 1.02 -6.06 3.43
C GLY A 36 1.09 -5.36 4.78
N VAL A 37 1.98 -4.37 4.91
CA VAL A 37 2.05 -3.50 6.08
C VAL A 37 1.96 -2.06 5.61
N ASP A 38 1.03 -1.30 6.18
CA ASP A 38 0.86 0.13 5.89
C ASP A 38 0.56 0.88 7.20
N PRO A 39 1.15 2.06 7.45
CA PRO A 39 0.85 2.83 8.66
C PRO A 39 -0.56 3.44 8.65
N SER A 40 -1.23 3.50 7.49
CA SER A 40 -2.59 4.04 7.35
C SER A 40 -3.64 2.95 7.51
N GLU A 41 -4.41 3.03 8.58
CA GLU A 41 -5.58 2.17 8.82
C GLU A 41 -6.58 2.22 7.65
N GLY A 42 -6.84 3.39 7.09
CA GLY A 42 -7.74 3.54 5.94
C GLY A 42 -7.27 2.80 4.68
N PHE A 43 -5.96 2.71 4.45
CA PHE A 43 -5.44 1.92 3.34
C PHE A 43 -5.47 0.42 3.61
N VAL A 44 -5.22 -0.01 4.86
CA VAL A 44 -5.37 -1.41 5.26
C VAL A 44 -6.80 -1.88 5.08
N GLU A 45 -7.79 -1.10 5.54
CA GLU A 45 -9.21 -1.42 5.36
C GLU A 45 -9.62 -1.46 3.90
N ALA A 46 -9.15 -0.50 3.09
CA ALA A 46 -9.40 -0.51 1.64
C ALA A 46 -8.79 -1.75 0.97
N ALA A 47 -7.58 -2.16 1.35
CA ALA A 47 -6.90 -3.33 0.81
C ALA A 47 -7.64 -4.63 1.17
N ARG A 48 -8.09 -4.78 2.43
CA ARG A 48 -8.93 -5.90 2.86
C ARG A 48 -10.23 -5.96 2.07
N TYR A 49 -10.94 -4.83 1.95
CA TYR A 49 -12.18 -4.74 1.18
C TYR A 49 -11.99 -5.17 -0.28
N LEU A 50 -10.96 -4.65 -0.95
CA LEU A 50 -10.68 -5.00 -2.36
C LEU A 50 -10.27 -6.48 -2.51
N SER A 51 -9.58 -7.04 -1.52
CA SER A 51 -9.16 -8.45 -1.53
C SER A 51 -10.35 -9.39 -1.45
N LEU A 52 -11.34 -9.08 -0.62
CA LEU A 52 -12.62 -9.80 -0.58
C LEU A 52 -13.35 -9.72 -1.93
N ARG A 53 -13.43 -8.52 -2.52
CA ARG A 53 -14.11 -8.28 -3.80
C ARG A 53 -13.46 -8.97 -4.99
N THR A 54 -12.20 -9.37 -4.86
CA THR A 54 -11.41 -10.06 -5.90
C THR A 54 -11.14 -11.53 -5.58
N ALA A 55 -11.74 -12.07 -4.51
CA ALA A 55 -11.57 -13.44 -4.04
C ALA A 55 -10.10 -13.81 -3.75
N GLN A 56 -9.36 -12.89 -3.15
CA GLN A 56 -7.94 -13.06 -2.79
C GLN A 56 -7.69 -13.17 -1.29
N GLN A 57 -8.71 -12.99 -0.44
CA GLN A 57 -8.58 -12.92 1.01
C GLN A 57 -7.88 -14.10 1.68
N GLU A 58 -7.90 -15.30 1.06
CA GLU A 58 -7.20 -16.49 1.60
C GLU A 58 -5.67 -16.44 1.37
N ARG A 59 -5.20 -15.57 0.48
CA ARG A 59 -3.79 -15.50 0.06
C ARG A 59 -3.11 -14.20 0.43
N VAL A 60 -3.88 -13.19 0.85
CA VAL A 60 -3.34 -11.88 1.21
C VAL A 60 -3.83 -11.48 2.60
N ASP A 61 -2.92 -10.98 3.42
CA ASP A 61 -3.23 -10.39 4.73
C ASP A 61 -2.62 -8.98 4.81
N PHE A 62 -3.22 -8.11 5.62
CA PHE A 62 -2.80 -6.73 5.79
C PHE A 62 -2.81 -6.33 7.25
N HIS A 63 -1.73 -5.67 7.70
CA HIS A 63 -1.58 -5.15 9.06
C HIS A 63 -1.33 -3.65 9.04
N VAL A 64 -1.88 -2.97 10.04
CA VAL A 64 -1.46 -1.59 10.34
C VAL A 64 -0.11 -1.67 11.04
N GLY A 65 0.91 -1.01 10.51
CA GLY A 65 2.26 -1.09 11.08
C GLY A 65 3.29 -0.25 10.33
N SER A 66 4.53 -0.26 10.84
CA SER A 66 5.64 0.49 10.26
C SER A 66 6.69 -0.48 9.73
N ALA A 67 7.22 -0.21 8.53
CA ALA A 67 8.36 -0.94 7.99
C ALA A 67 9.63 -0.83 8.86
N LEU A 68 9.69 0.15 9.77
CA LEU A 68 10.80 0.33 10.71
C LEU A 68 10.71 -0.54 11.98
N ALA A 69 9.58 -1.22 12.18
CA ALA A 69 9.28 -2.03 13.35
C ALA A 69 8.30 -3.15 12.97
N LEU A 70 8.77 -4.10 12.17
CA LEU A 70 8.00 -5.25 11.73
C LEU A 70 8.02 -6.34 12.80
N ASP A 71 6.85 -6.84 13.19
CA ASP A 71 6.69 -7.94 14.13
C ASP A 71 6.69 -9.29 13.40
N PHE A 72 7.77 -9.54 12.64
CA PHE A 72 8.00 -10.78 11.91
C PHE A 72 9.38 -11.33 12.27
N ALA A 73 9.51 -12.65 12.22
CA ALA A 73 10.80 -13.30 12.40
C ALA A 73 11.75 -12.96 11.23
N ASP A 74 13.04 -12.89 11.52
CA ASP A 74 14.07 -12.69 10.49
C ASP A 74 13.98 -13.78 9.41
N ALA A 75 14.22 -13.38 8.16
CA ALA A 75 14.24 -14.26 6.98
C ALA A 75 12.97 -15.12 6.77
N CYS A 76 11.79 -14.67 7.23
CA CYS A 76 10.53 -15.40 7.05
C CYS A 76 9.82 -15.13 5.70
N PHE A 77 10.38 -14.29 4.83
CA PHE A 77 9.83 -13.96 3.51
C PHE A 77 10.83 -14.30 2.39
N ASP A 78 10.35 -14.91 1.31
CA ASP A 78 11.16 -15.22 0.13
C ASP A 78 11.56 -13.95 -0.66
N ALA A 79 10.73 -12.91 -0.59
CA ALA A 79 10.94 -11.64 -1.26
C ALA A 79 10.23 -10.51 -0.52
N VAL A 80 10.82 -9.31 -0.57
CA VAL A 80 10.27 -8.09 0.02
C VAL A 80 10.21 -6.99 -1.05
N LEU A 81 9.10 -6.26 -1.08
CA LEU A 81 8.91 -5.11 -1.98
C LEU A 81 8.49 -3.89 -1.17
N LEU A 82 9.17 -2.76 -1.38
CA LEU A 82 8.73 -1.46 -0.92
C LEU A 82 8.24 -0.63 -2.12
N GLN A 83 6.93 -0.45 -2.23
CA GLN A 83 6.34 0.33 -3.32
C GLN A 83 5.90 1.71 -2.83
N HIS A 84 6.63 2.76 -3.24
CA HIS A 84 6.35 4.16 -2.88
C HIS A 84 6.35 4.47 -1.36
N VAL A 85 6.93 3.58 -0.53
CA VAL A 85 7.04 3.76 0.93
C VAL A 85 8.33 4.46 1.33
N ALA A 86 9.47 4.08 0.75
CA ALA A 86 10.79 4.53 1.19
C ALA A 86 10.97 6.07 1.18
N MET A 87 10.24 6.76 0.32
CA MET A 87 10.26 8.23 0.24
C MET A 87 9.58 8.93 1.44
N ASN A 88 8.71 8.24 2.15
CA ASN A 88 7.97 8.76 3.31
C ASN A 88 8.65 8.42 4.64
N VAL A 89 9.72 7.62 4.61
CA VAL A 89 10.49 7.23 5.80
C VAL A 89 11.67 8.18 5.94
N ALA A 90 11.76 8.88 7.07
CA ALA A 90 12.88 9.79 7.32
C ALA A 90 14.19 9.01 7.53
N ASP A 91 14.15 7.94 8.31
CA ASP A 91 15.29 7.08 8.65
C ASP A 91 15.44 5.93 7.65
N ARG A 92 15.69 6.28 6.39
CA ARG A 92 15.89 5.32 5.29
C ARG A 92 16.99 4.28 5.55
N PRO A 93 18.10 4.59 6.25
CA PRO A 93 19.13 3.59 6.57
C PRO A 93 18.65 2.41 7.43
N ARG A 94 17.49 2.49 8.05
CA ARG A 94 16.89 1.41 8.86
C ARG A 94 15.90 0.52 8.11
N LEU A 95 15.67 0.77 6.82
CA LEU A 95 14.83 -0.07 5.96
C LEU A 95 15.60 -1.26 5.37
#